data_AF-A0A3B1AY50-F1
#
_entry.id   AF-A0A3B1AY50-F1
#
_cell.length_a   1.000
_cell.length_b   1.000
_cell.length_c   1.000
_cell.angle_alpha   90.00
_cell.angle_beta   90.00
_cell.angle_gamma   90.00
#
_symmetry.space_group_name_H-M   'P 1'
#
loop_
_entity.id
_entity.type
_entity.pdbx_description
1 polymer ?
#
loop_
_entity_poly.entity_id
_entity_poly.type
_entity_poly.pdbx_seq_one_letter_code
_entity_poly.pdbx_strand_id
1 'polypeptide(L)' 'MGKFWFVIIILILLAILGGGLYLMTVEIDPPRNQVEKILSDDRFPQ' A
#
# COMPACT_ATOMS: atom_id res chain seq x y z
N MET A 1 34.09 -2.97 1.36
CA MET A 1 32.88 -3.81 1.14
C MET A 1 31.96 -3.84 2.36
N GLY A 2 32.38 -4.30 3.54
CA GLY A 2 31.47 -4.48 4.70
C GLY A 2 30.76 -3.22 5.22
N LYS A 3 31.45 -2.07 5.30
CA LYS A 3 30.86 -0.80 5.75
C LYS A 3 29.72 -0.31 4.84
N PHE A 4 29.85 -0.49 3.53
CA PHE A 4 28.83 -0.10 2.55
C PHE A 4 27.56 -0.95 2.72
N TRP A 5 27.73 -2.28 2.83
CA TRP A 5 26.62 -3.19 3.09
C TRP A 5 25.93 -2.94 4.42
N PHE A 6 26.70 -2.60 5.47
CA PHE A 6 26.14 -2.25 6.77
C PHE A 6 25.24 -1.00 6.69
N VAL A 7 25.65 0.02 5.95
CA VAL A 7 24.84 1.23 5.71
C VAL A 7 23.55 0.88 4.96
N ILE A 8 23.63 0.04 3.92
CA ILE A 8 22.43 -0.41 3.18
C ILE A 8 21.45 -1.14 4.10
N ILE A 9 21.94 -2.06 4.93
CA ILE A 9 21.10 -2.81 5.87
C ILE A 9 20.40 -1.87 6.84
N ILE A 10 21.11 -0.87 7.38
CA ILE A 10 20.51 0.14 8.27
C ILE A 10 19.42 0.94 7.54
N LEU A 11 19.66 1.37 6.31
CA LEU A 11 18.67 2.12 5.53
C LEU A 11 17.41 1.29 5.27
N ILE A 12 17.57 0.00 4.98
CA ILE A 12 16.43 -0.92 4.80
C ILE A 12 15.65 -1.05 6.11
N LEU A 13 16.33 -1.24 7.24
CA LEU A 13 15.68 -1.33 8.54
C LEU A 13 14.91 -0.04 8.89
N LEU A 14 15.49 1.12 8.62
CA LEU A 14 14.82 2.42 8.80
C LEU A 14 13.60 2.57 7.90
N ALA A 15 13.68 2.13 6.64
CA ALA A 15 12.56 2.17 5.71
C ALA A 15 11.41 1.24 6.14
N ILE A 16 11.72 0.04 6.63
CA ILE A 16 10.72 -0.91 7.14
C ILE A 16 10.07 -0.37 8.41
N LEU A 17 10.84 0.15 9.36
CA LEU A 17 10.31 0.71 10.59
C LEU A 17 9.46 1.96 10.33
N GLY A 18 9.97 2.89 9.51
CA GLY A 18 9.26 4.10 9.12
C GLY A 18 7.98 3.80 8.34
N GLY A 19 8.05 2.89 7.37
CA GLY A 19 6.89 2.44 6.60
C GLY A 19 5.87 1.69 7.47
N GLY A 20 6.33 0.84 8.38
CA GLY A 20 5.47 0.13 9.33
C GLY A 20 4.72 1.09 10.25
N LEU A 21 5.43 2.05 10.87
CA LEU A 21 4.80 3.08 11.70
C LEU A 21 3.82 3.94 10.90
N TYR A 22 4.20 4.36 9.69
CA TYR A 22 3.32 5.11 8.80
C TYR A 22 2.02 4.33 8.52
N LEU A 23 2.11 3.06 8.15
CA LEU A 23 0.93 2.23 7.88
C LEU A 23 0.07 1.97 9.14
N MET A 24 0.67 1.93 10.33
CA MET A 24 -0.07 1.77 11.58
C MET A 24 -0.73 3.06 12.08
N THR A 25 -0.21 4.23 11.70
CA THR A 25 -0.63 5.53 12.25
C THR A 25 -1.45 6.37 11.28
N VAL A 26 -1.31 6.13 9.98
CA VAL A 26 -2.03 6.91 8.96
C VAL A 26 -3.40 6.32 8.76
N GLU A 27 -4.41 7.11 9.14
CA GLU A 27 -5.80 6.87 8.77
C GLU A 27 -5.97 7.19 7.27
N ILE A 28 -6.08 6.15 6.47
CA ILE A 28 -6.41 6.28 5.05
C ILE A 28 -7.91 6.44 4.96
N ASP A 29 -8.36 7.65 4.57
CA ASP A 29 -9.77 7.93 4.30
C ASP A 29 -10.33 6.87 3.33
N PRO A 30 -11.47 6.22 3.65
CA PRO A 30 -12.10 5.33 2.72
C PRO A 30 -12.50 6.11 1.44
N PRO A 31 -12.50 5.45 0.27
CA PRO A 31 -12.91 6.09 -0.96
C PRO A 31 -14.33 6.67 -0.81
N ARG A 32 -14.43 7.99 -0.92
CA ARG A 32 -15.69 8.74 -0.72
C ARG A 32 -16.74 8.46 -1.79
N ASN A 33 -16.29 8.00 -2.96
CA ASN A 33 -17.16 7.70 -4.08
C ASN A 33 -17.41 6.19 -4.10
N GLN A 34 -18.59 5.76 -3.65
CA GLN A 34 -19.09 4.44 -3.97
C GLN A 34 -19.47 4.43 -5.45
N VAL A 35 -18.63 3.79 -6.28
CA VAL A 35 -18.96 3.57 -7.68
C VAL A 35 -19.78 2.30 -7.76
N GLU A 36 -21.10 2.44 -7.81
CA GLU A 36 -21.98 1.35 -8.20
C GLU A 36 -21.68 0.99 -9.65
N LYS A 37 -20.91 -0.09 -9.83
CA LYS A 37 -20.67 -0.66 -11.16
C LYS A 37 -21.90 -1.48 -11.54
N ILE A 38 -22.85 -0.83 -12.21
CA ILE A 38 -23.92 -1.53 -12.91
C ILE A 38 -23.26 -2.42 -13.97
N LEU A 39 -23.33 -3.73 -13.80
CA LEU A 39 -22.89 -4.67 -14.82
C LEU A 39 -23.92 -4.60 -15.95
N SER A 40 -23.51 -4.17 -17.14
CA SER A 40 -24.38 -4.21 -18.32
C SER A 40 -24.91 -5.63 -18.53
N ASP A 41 -26.23 -5.73 -18.65
CA ASP A 41 -26.98 -6.98 -18.83
C ASP A 41 -26.63 -7.69 -20.15
N ASP A 42 -25.94 -6.98 -21.07
CA ASP A 42 -25.40 -7.51 -22.32
C ASP A 42 -24.46 -8.73 -22.13
N ARG A 43 -24.00 -9.00 -20.90
CA ARG A 43 -23.14 -10.14 -20.57
C ARG A 43 -23.84 -11.29 -19.85
N PHE A 44 -25.15 -11.21 -19.63
CA PHE A 44 -25.95 -12.23 -18.95
C PHE A 44 -27.17 -12.63 -19.80
N PRO A 45 -27.01 -13.50 -20.82
CA PRO A 45 -28.14 -14.02 -21.59
C PRO A 45 -29.08 -14.87 -20.71
N GLN A 46 -30.40 -14.64 -20.83
CA GLN A 46 -31.46 -15.38 -20.14
C GLN A 46 -31.80 -16.71 -20.84
#